data_AF-A0A8S9IK93-F1
#
_entry.id   AF-A0A8S9IK93-F1
#
_cell.length_a   1.000
_cell.length_b   1.000
_cell.length_c   1.000
_cell.angle_alpha   90.00
_cell.angle_beta   90.00
_cell.angle_gamma   90.00
#
_symmetry.space_group_name_H-M   'P 1'
#
loop_
_entity.id
_entity.type
_entity.pdbx_description
1 polymer ?
#
loop_
_entity_poly.entity_id
_entity_poly.type
_entity_poly.pdbx_seq_one_letter_code
_entity_poly.pdbx_strand_id
1 'polypeptide(L)' 'MYAIGGSAAPTINSQGNRFLAPNDHVFKEVTKYEDAPQSKWLNWNWRSEGDLFLNGAFFTPALWWKSLFKLCKSFKSVS' A
#
# COMPACT_ATOMS: atom_id res chain seq x y z
N MET A 1 5.62 1.33 14.35
CA MET A 1 5.98 2.50 13.53
C MET A 1 5.63 2.19 12.08
N TYR A 2 5.07 3.16 11.36
CA TYR A 2 4.72 3.07 9.94
C TYR A 2 5.18 4.37 9.26
N ALA A 3 5.31 4.36 7.92
CA ALA A 3 5.78 5.53 7.18
C ALA A 3 4.64 6.37 6.59
N ILE A 4 3.52 5.72 6.24
CA ILE A 4 2.35 6.35 5.66
C ILE A 4 1.15 5.96 6.51
N GLY A 5 0.39 6.94 6.99
CA GLY A 5 -0.85 6.66 7.68
C GLY A 5 -1.84 7.79 7.60
N GLY A 6 -3.06 7.51 8.06
CA GLY A 6 -4.13 8.49 8.08
C GLY A 6 -5.41 7.92 8.64
N SER A 7 -6.24 8.82 9.15
CA SER A 7 -7.61 8.58 9.57
C SER A 7 -8.56 9.41 8.69
N ALA A 8 -9.83 9.03 8.62
CA ALA A 8 -10.87 9.76 7.88
C ALA A 8 -10.77 9.78 6.33
N ALA A 9 -10.38 8.66 5.71
CA ALA A 9 -10.46 8.46 4.25
C ALA A 9 -9.62 9.41 3.37
N PRO A 10 -8.33 9.67 3.69
CA PRO A 10 -7.48 10.44 2.80
C PRO A 10 -7.25 9.67 1.49
N THR A 11 -7.03 10.42 0.42
CA THR A 11 -6.49 9.87 -0.83
C THR A 11 -4.97 9.96 -0.77
N ILE A 12 -4.29 8.83 -0.97
CA ILE A 12 -2.83 8.75 -0.90
C ILE A 12 -2.29 8.18 -2.22
N ASN A 13 -1.38 8.93 -2.85
CA ASN A 13 -0.65 8.50 -4.03
C ASN A 13 0.84 8.52 -3.71
N SER A 14 1.42 7.34 -3.49
CA SER A 14 2.86 7.15 -3.31
C SER A 14 3.52 6.82 -4.64
N GLN A 15 4.54 7.58 -5.03
CA GLN A 15 5.25 7.38 -6.29
C GLN A 15 6.76 7.56 -6.14
N GLY A 16 7.53 6.61 -6.69
CA GLY A 16 8.99 6.69 -6.75
C GLY A 16 9.70 6.73 -5.39
N ASN A 17 9.03 6.35 -4.31
CA ASN A 17 9.58 6.37 -2.97
C ASN A 17 10.44 5.13 -2.68
N ARG A 18 11.33 5.24 -1.69
CA ARG A 18 12.13 4.13 -1.17
C ARG A 18 11.80 3.88 0.30
N PHE A 19 11.25 2.72 0.60
CA PHE A 19 10.93 2.31 1.96
C PHE A 19 11.85 1.18 2.43
N LEU A 20 12.63 1.44 3.47
CA LEU A 20 13.47 0.44 4.13
C LEU A 20 12.85 0.09 5.48
N ALA A 21 12.36 -1.15 5.60
CA ALA A 21 11.88 -1.63 6.88
C ALA A 21 13.05 -1.88 7.85
N PRO A 22 12.87 -1.67 9.16
CA PRO A 22 13.82 -2.11 10.18
C PRO A 22 13.97 -3.64 10.19
N ASN A 23 15.02 -4.15 10.84
CA ASN A 23 15.27 -5.60 10.91
C ASN A 23 14.26 -6.37 11.76
N ASP A 24 13.50 -5.66 12.60
CA ASP A 24 12.39 -6.24 13.34
C ASP A 24 11.32 -6.79 12.38
N HIS A 25 10.81 -7.99 12.68
CA HIS A 25 9.84 -8.70 11.86
C HIS A 25 8.44 -8.07 11.94
N VAL A 26 8.14 -7.27 12.95
CA VAL A 26 6.80 -6.72 13.19
C VAL A 26 6.56 -5.44 12.39
N PHE A 27 7.60 -4.72 11.98
CA PHE A 27 7.50 -3.40 11.34
C PHE A 27 7.86 -3.45 9.86
N LYS A 28 7.12 -4.26 9.08
CA LYS A 28 7.31 -4.39 7.63
C LYS A 28 6.28 -3.63 6.80
N GLU A 29 5.12 -3.33 7.38
CA GLU A 29 4.08 -2.60 6.67
C GLU A 29 4.38 -1.09 6.65
N VAL A 30 4.42 -0.51 5.45
CA VAL A 30 4.64 0.92 5.22
C VAL A 30 3.40 1.72 5.59
N THR A 31 2.22 1.13 5.37
CA THR A 31 0.90 1.75 5.52
C THR A 31 0.24 1.43 6.86
N LYS A 32 -0.44 2.40 7.46
CA LYS A 32 -1.33 2.18 8.60
C LYS A 32 -2.64 2.93 8.45
N TYR A 33 -3.74 2.20 8.49
CA TYR A 33 -5.10 2.75 8.49
C TYR A 33 -5.54 2.97 9.94
N GLU A 34 -5.59 4.23 10.37
CA GLU A 34 -5.95 4.59 11.74
C GLU A 34 -7.48 4.73 11.89
N ASP A 35 -8.01 4.27 13.01
CA ASP A 35 -9.42 4.42 13.41
C ASP A 35 -10.45 3.96 12.37
N ALA A 36 -10.09 2.96 11.57
CA ALA A 36 -10.95 2.42 10.53
C ALA A 36 -10.90 0.87 10.51
N PRO A 37 -12.05 0.19 10.54
CA PRO A 37 -12.09 -1.24 10.26
C PRO A 37 -11.75 -1.50 8.78
N GLN A 38 -11.31 -2.71 8.46
CA GLN A 38 -10.94 -3.12 7.11
C GLN A 38 -12.03 -2.87 6.07
N SER A 39 -13.30 -3.13 6.41
CA SER A 39 -14.44 -2.84 5.55
C SER A 39 -14.56 -1.37 5.15
N LYS A 40 -14.09 -0.44 6.01
CA LYS A 40 -14.13 1.00 5.77
C LYS A 40 -12.93 1.45 4.96
N TRP A 41 -11.71 1.07 5.37
CA TRP A 41 -10.51 1.56 4.71
C TRP A 41 -10.26 0.92 3.36
N LEU A 42 -10.80 -0.28 3.06
CA LEU A 42 -10.73 -0.86 1.71
C LEU A 42 -11.35 0.03 0.63
N ASN A 43 -12.26 0.93 0.99
CA ASN A 43 -12.88 1.90 0.09
C ASN A 43 -12.03 3.16 -0.12
N TRP A 44 -10.95 3.34 0.64
CA TRP A 44 -10.07 4.50 0.48
C TRP A 44 -9.26 4.36 -0.79
N ASN A 45 -8.65 5.47 -1.22
CA ASN A 45 -7.91 5.52 -2.47
C ASN A 45 -6.41 5.63 -2.19
N TRP A 46 -5.78 4.52 -1.81
CA TRP A 46 -4.35 4.46 -1.51
C TRP A 46 -3.62 3.66 -2.58
N ARG A 47 -2.66 4.31 -3.23
CA ARG A 47 -1.93 3.76 -4.38
C ARG A 47 -0.43 3.90 -4.17
N SER A 48 0.29 2.93 -4.70
CA SER A 48 1.75 2.91 -4.80
C SER A 48 2.11 2.58 -6.25
N GLU A 49 3.04 3.34 -6.83
CA GLU A 49 3.53 3.15 -8.19
C GLU A 49 5.01 3.51 -8.30
N GLY A 50 5.83 2.57 -8.78
CA GLY A 50 7.27 2.78 -8.89
C GLY A 50 8.02 2.86 -7.55
N ASP A 51 7.36 2.55 -6.44
CA ASP A 51 8.01 2.52 -5.12
C ASP A 51 8.91 1.29 -4.97
N LEU A 52 10.04 1.47 -4.30
CA LEU A 52 11.00 0.42 -3.97
C LEU A 52 10.90 0.04 -2.49
N PHE A 53 10.59 -1.23 -2.23
CA PHE A 53 10.49 -1.78 -0.90
C PHE A 53 11.70 -2.66 -0.57
N LEU A 54 12.39 -2.33 0.51
CA LEU A 54 13.61 -3.00 0.95
C LEU A 54 13.42 -3.65 2.31
N ASN A 55 14.19 -4.70 2.57
CA ASN A 55 14.17 -5.46 3.82
C ASN A 55 12.78 -6.02 4.18
N GLY A 56 12.02 -6.45 3.18
CA GLY A 56 10.67 -7.01 3.36
C GLY A 56 9.58 -5.97 3.62
N ALA A 57 9.87 -4.67 3.41
CA ALA A 57 8.83 -3.65 3.45
C ALA A 57 7.71 -3.94 2.44
N PHE A 58 6.48 -3.53 2.74
CA PHE A 58 5.38 -3.65 1.79
C PHE A 58 4.32 -2.57 1.99
N PHE A 59 3.59 -2.27 0.93
CA PHE A 59 2.46 -1.34 0.92
C PHE A 59 1.17 -2.10 0.72
N THR A 60 0.18 -1.87 1.59
CA THR A 60 -1.16 -2.45 1.45
C THR A 60 -2.04 -1.44 0.72
N PRO A 61 -2.39 -1.64 -0.57
CA PRO A 61 -3.27 -0.72 -1.27
C PRO A 61 -4.71 -0.86 -0.77
N ALA A 62 -5.36 0.28 -0.59
CA ALA A 62 -6.80 0.37 -0.42
C ALA A 62 -7.41 0.85 -1.73
N LEU A 63 -8.33 0.09 -2.30
CA LEU A 63 -9.22 0.48 -3.40
C LEU A 63 -10.21 -0.68 -3.65
N TRP A 64 -11.49 -0.46 -3.36
CA TRP A 64 -12.54 -1.49 -3.41
C TRP A 64 -12.62 -2.23 -4.76
N TRP A 65 -12.47 -1.51 -5.88
CA TRP A 65 -12.54 -2.11 -7.21
C TRP A 65 -11.31 -2.96 -7.60
N LYS A 66 -10.18 -2.81 -6.90
CA LYS A 66 -8.94 -3.52 -7.26
C LYS A 66 -8.94 -5.01 -6.88
N SER A 67 -9.92 -5.48 -6.09
CA SER A 67 -10.13 -6.93 -5.92
C SER A 67 -10.45 -7.62 -7.26
N LEU A 68 -11.02 -6.91 -8.23
CA LEU A 68 -11.26 -7.41 -9.59
C LEU A 68 -10.06 -7.18 -10.53
N PHE A 69 -9.24 -6.14 -10.30
CA PHE A 69 -8.10 -5.80 -11.18
C PHE A 69 -6.81 -6.56 -10.89
N LYS A 70 -6.71 -7.26 -9.75
CA LYS A 70 -5.62 -8.20 -9.51
C LYS A 70 -5.56 -9.32 -10.56
N LEU A 71 -6.69 -9.61 -11.23
CA LEU A 71 -6.75 -10.54 -12.37
C LEU A 71 -6.22 -9.94 -13.70
N CYS A 72 -6.26 -8.61 -13.87
CA CYS A 72 -6.02 -7.97 -15.18
C CYS A 72 -4.58 -7.46 -15.36
N LYS A 73 -3.81 -7.23 -14.28
CA LYS A 73 -2.42 -6.75 -14.36
C LYS A 73 -1.35 -7.84 -14.57
N SER A 74 -1.72 -9.09 -14.85
CA SER A 74 -0.74 -10.15 -15.14
C SER A 74 -0.20 -10.15 -16.59
N PHE A 75 -0.60 -9.20 -17.44
CA PHE A 75 0.06 -9.01 -18.73
C PHE A 75 1.34 -8.19 -18.54
N LYS A 76 2.48 -8.88 -18.49
CA LYS A 76 3.79 -8.25 -18.70
C LYS A 76 3.85 -7.81 -20.16
N SER A 77 4.07 -6.52 -20.42
CA SER A 77 4.62 -6.08 -21.69
C SER A 77 6.06 -6.59 -21.75
N VAL A 78 6.30 -7.54 -22.65
CA VAL A 78 7.66 -7.88 -23.09
C VAL A 78 8.04 -6.80 -24.08
N SER A 79 9.10 -6.04 -23.75
CA SER A 79 9.85 -5.22 -24.71
C SER A 79 11.17 -5.93 -24.99
#